data_AF-A0A926DZ30-F1
#
_entry.id   AF-A0A926DZ30-F1
#
_cell.length_a   1.000
_cell.length_b   1.000
_cell.length_c   1.000
_cell.angle_alpha   90.00
_cell.angle_beta   90.00
_cell.angle_gamma   90.00
#
_symmetry.space_group_name_H-M   'P 1'
#
loop_
_entity.id
_entity.type
_entity.pdbx_description
1 polymer ?
#
loop_
_entity_poly.entity_id
_entity_poly.type
_entity_poly.pdbx_seq_one_letter_code
_entity_poly.pdbx_strand_id
1 'polypeptide(L)'
;MTTKRNKTVLGKKQLKAAEMLSNPDFSGTITQLCERIGVARSTFYRWLEDETFRDYVDGLIDRYTDSELSRVWKALMRRVDVGDIQAIKLYFELKGRYKQDAVGRDAGVQIVDDI
;
A
#
# COMPACT_ATOMS: atom_id res chain seq x y z
N MET A 1 10.41 23.79 4.31
CA MET A 1 11.15 23.76 3.03
C MET A 1 10.17 23.35 1.96
N THR A 2 9.93 24.23 0.99
CA THR A 2 8.84 24.14 0.02
C THR A 2 9.33 23.33 -1.18
N THR A 3 8.93 22.06 -1.30
CA THR A 3 9.30 21.22 -2.45
C THR A 3 8.59 21.76 -3.69
N LYS A 4 9.37 22.37 -4.60
CA LYS A 4 8.92 22.81 -5.91
C LYS A 4 8.33 21.60 -6.64
N ARG A 5 7.04 21.64 -7.00
CA ARG A 5 6.44 20.74 -7.98
C ARG A 5 7.13 20.99 -9.33
N ASN A 6 8.23 20.30 -9.59
CA ASN A 6 8.73 20.15 -10.95
C ASN A 6 7.66 19.40 -11.73
N LYS A 7 7.00 20.08 -12.68
CA LYS A 7 6.16 19.41 -13.68
C LYS A 7 7.08 18.53 -14.51
N THR A 8 7.21 17.28 -14.09
CA THR A 8 7.95 16.26 -14.80
C THR A 8 7.17 15.89 -16.06
N VAL A 9 7.80 16.12 -17.21
CA VAL A 9 7.22 15.80 -18.52
C VAL A 9 7.38 14.29 -18.74
N LEU A 10 6.63 13.49 -17.98
CA LEU A 10 6.53 12.06 -18.23
C LEU A 10 5.92 11.85 -19.62
N GLY A 11 6.55 10.97 -20.39
CA GLY A 11 6.05 10.62 -21.72
C GLY A 11 4.71 9.88 -21.63
N LYS A 12 3.90 9.93 -22.69
CA LYS A 12 2.58 9.26 -22.74
C LYS A 12 2.64 7.77 -22.37
N LYS A 13 3.71 7.07 -22.78
CA LYS A 13 3.91 5.65 -22.46
C LYS A 13 4.29 5.41 -20.99
N GLN A 14 5.03 6.34 -20.39
CA GLN A 14 5.33 6.30 -18.95
C GLN A 14 4.04 6.53 -18.15
N LEU A 15 3.25 7.56 -18.48
CA LEU A 15 1.97 7.82 -17.81
C LEU A 15 1.06 6.58 -17.85
N LYS A 16 0.89 5.97 -19.02
CA LYS A 16 0.08 4.77 -19.18
C LYS A 16 0.65 3.57 -18.40
N ALA A 17 1.97 3.40 -18.36
CA ALA A 17 2.60 2.37 -17.55
C ALA A 17 2.33 2.59 -16.05
N ALA A 18 2.44 3.83 -15.57
CA ALA A 18 2.19 4.18 -14.18
C ALA A 18 0.73 3.99 -13.77
N GLU A 19 -0.22 4.37 -14.63
CA GLU A 19 -1.65 4.10 -14.43
C GLU A 19 -1.95 2.60 -14.34
N MET A 20 -1.31 1.78 -15.18
CA MET A 20 -1.50 0.33 -15.14
C MET A 20 -0.86 -0.32 -13.90
N LEU A 21 0.30 0.16 -13.45
CA LEU A 21 0.97 -0.35 -12.25
C LEU A 21 0.21 -0.02 -10.96
N SER A 22 -0.40 1.16 -10.91
CA SER A 22 -1.16 1.64 -9.74
C SER A 22 -2.60 1.12 -9.71
N ASN A 23 -3.07 0.47 -10.77
CA ASN A 23 -4.42 -0.08 -10.83
C ASN A 23 -4.49 -1.45 -10.12
N PRO A 24 -5.27 -1.58 -9.03
CA PRO A 24 -5.40 -2.85 -8.29
C PRO A 24 -6.01 -4.00 -9.12
N ASP A 25 -6.74 -3.69 -10.20
CA ASP A 25 -7.35 -4.70 -11.07
C ASP A 25 -6.35 -5.28 -12.09
N PHE A 26 -5.16 -4.69 -12.23
CA PHE A 26 -4.14 -5.22 -13.12
C PHE A 26 -3.42 -6.41 -12.48
N SER A 27 -3.73 -7.63 -12.93
CA SER A 27 -3.13 -8.88 -12.47
C SER A 27 -2.07 -9.46 -13.42
N GLY A 28 -1.60 -8.67 -14.39
CA GLY A 28 -0.65 -9.12 -15.40
C GLY A 28 0.81 -9.04 -14.95
N THR A 29 1.68 -9.74 -15.68
CA THR A 29 3.14 -9.64 -15.49
C THR A 29 3.70 -8.35 -16.09
N ILE A 30 4.90 -7.94 -15.65
CA ILE A 30 5.64 -6.81 -16.26
C ILE A 30 5.85 -7.00 -17.77
N THR A 31 6.05 -8.23 -18.24
CA THR A 31 6.14 -8.54 -19.68
C THR A 31 4.85 -8.16 -20.40
N GLN A 32 3.70 -8.61 -19.89
CA GLN A 32 2.39 -8.31 -20.48
C GLN A 32 2.07 -6.81 -20.43
N LEU A 33 2.50 -6.13 -19.35
CA LEU A 33 2.40 -4.67 -19.26
C LEU A 33 3.18 -4.01 -20.39
N CYS A 34 4.46 -4.36 -20.53
CA CYS A 34 5.36 -3.82 -21.55
C CYS A 34 4.85 -4.06 -22.98
N GLU A 35 4.32 -5.25 -23.27
CA GLU A 35 3.69 -5.59 -24.55
C GLU A 35 2.46 -4.71 -24.82
N ARG A 36 1.56 -4.55 -23.83
CA ARG A 36 0.34 -3.72 -23.97
C ARG A 36 0.65 -2.25 -24.23
N ILE A 37 1.74 -1.72 -23.67
CA ILE A 37 2.15 -0.32 -23.87
C ILE A 37 3.12 -0.13 -25.05
N GLY A 38 3.58 -1.23 -25.67
CA GLY A 38 4.55 -1.22 -26.76
C GLY A 38 5.90 -0.63 -26.35
N VAL A 39 6.48 -1.14 -25.26
CA VAL A 39 7.78 -0.71 -24.70
C VAL A 39 8.66 -1.92 -24.43
N ALA A 40 9.95 -1.83 -24.73
CA ALA A 40 10.90 -2.88 -24.38
C ALA A 40 11.08 -2.97 -22.86
N ARG A 41 11.18 -4.19 -22.30
CA ARG A 41 11.36 -4.39 -20.85
C ARG A 41 12.54 -3.61 -20.28
N SER A 42 13.66 -3.55 -21.00
CA SER A 42 14.84 -2.76 -20.60
C SER A 42 14.53 -1.27 -20.43
N THR A 43 13.70 -0.70 -21.30
CA THR A 43 13.27 0.70 -21.19
C THR A 43 12.38 0.91 -19.98
N PHE A 44 11.47 -0.02 -19.71
CA PHE A 44 10.62 0.01 -18.53
C PHE A 44 11.42 -0.09 -17.22
N TYR A 45 12.39 -1.00 -17.15
CA TYR A 45 13.26 -1.11 -15.97
C TYR A 45 14.11 0.15 -15.75
N ARG A 46 14.60 0.79 -16.83
CA ARG A 46 15.26 2.10 -16.72
C ARG A 46 14.32 3.18 -16.18
N TRP A 47 13.02 3.13 -16.47
CA TRP A 47 12.05 4.04 -15.85
C TRP A 47 11.88 3.78 -14.36
N LEU A 48 11.96 2.52 -13.91
CA LEU A 48 11.90 2.22 -12.48
C LEU A 48 13.10 2.76 -11.69
N GLU A 49 14.23 3.00 -12.35
CA GLU A 49 15.41 3.65 -11.76
C GLU A 49 15.25 5.18 -11.67
N ASP A 50 14.39 5.76 -12.51
CA ASP A 50 14.12 7.19 -12.58
C ASP A 50 13.21 7.64 -11.42
N GLU A 51 13.72 8.51 -10.56
CA GLU A 51 13.02 9.01 -9.35
C GLU A 51 11.71 9.72 -9.73
N THR A 52 11.71 10.48 -10.82
CA THR A 52 10.54 11.20 -11.30
C THR A 52 9.39 10.28 -11.69
N PHE A 53 9.70 9.15 -12.34
CA PHE A 53 8.70 8.14 -12.67
C PHE A 53 8.18 7.44 -11.43
N ARG A 54 9.08 7.10 -10.49
CA ARG A 54 8.72 6.42 -9.23
C ARG A 54 7.78 7.27 -8.37
N ASP A 55 8.13 8.54 -8.14
CA ASP A 55 7.32 9.48 -7.38
C ASP A 55 5.90 9.63 -7.95
N TYR A 56 5.78 9.59 -9.28
CA TYR A 56 4.48 9.67 -9.94
C TYR A 56 3.65 8.40 -9.75
N VAL A 57 4.27 7.22 -9.81
CA VAL A 57 3.60 5.94 -9.52
C VAL A 57 3.12 5.90 -8.07
N ASP A 58 3.98 6.29 -7.13
CA ASP A 58 3.66 6.31 -5.70
C ASP A 58 2.50 7.28 -5.43
N GLY A 59 2.53 8.48 -6.02
CA GLY A 59 1.41 9.43 -5.91
C GLY A 59 0.11 8.99 -6.62
N LEU A 60 0.16 8.02 -7.53
CA LEU A 60 -1.06 7.38 -8.05
C LEU A 60 -1.57 6.32 -7.07
N ILE A 61 -0.68 5.50 -6.51
CA ILE A 61 -1.04 4.50 -5.50
C ILE A 61 -1.71 5.17 -4.31
N ASP A 62 -1.15 6.26 -3.78
CA ASP A 62 -1.72 7.02 -2.66
C ASP A 62 -3.14 7.53 -2.97
N ARG A 63 -3.36 8.05 -4.19
CA ARG A 63 -4.69 8.51 -4.58
C ARG A 63 -5.71 7.38 -4.69
N TYR A 64 -5.29 6.21 -5.19
CA TYR A 64 -6.16 5.05 -5.26
C TYR A 64 -6.47 4.51 -3.85
N THR A 65 -5.47 4.39 -2.98
CA THR A 65 -5.68 3.90 -1.61
C THR A 65 -6.55 4.86 -0.79
N ASP A 66 -6.40 6.18 -0.96
CA ASP A 66 -7.28 7.18 -0.36
C ASP A 66 -8.74 7.01 -0.79
N SER A 67 -8.99 6.72 -2.08
CA SER A 67 -10.34 6.49 -2.60
C SER A 67 -10.96 5.21 -2.04
N GLU A 68 -10.14 4.19 -1.79
CA GLU A 68 -10.57 2.93 -1.19
C GLU A 68 -10.82 3.04 0.32
N LEU A 69 -10.31 4.07 1.00
CA LEU A 69 -10.48 4.25 2.45
C LEU A 69 -11.97 4.22 2.86
N SER A 70 -12.84 4.86 2.08
CA SER A 70 -14.28 4.83 2.31
C SER A 70 -14.88 3.42 2.17
N ARG A 71 -14.36 2.63 1.22
CA ARG A 71 -14.77 1.23 1.01
C ARG A 71 -14.28 0.35 2.15
N VAL A 72 -13.03 0.48 2.56
CA VAL A 72 -12.42 -0.25 3.68
C VAL A 72 -13.18 0.04 4.97
N TRP A 73 -13.51 1.31 5.24
CA TRP A 73 -14.30 1.68 6.41
C TRP A 73 -15.69 1.01 6.42
N LYS A 74 -16.40 1.01 5.29
CA LYS A 74 -17.69 0.32 5.16
C LYS A 74 -17.57 -1.19 5.35
N ALA A 75 -16.51 -1.80 4.80
CA ALA A 75 -16.24 -3.22 4.98
C ALA A 75 -15.96 -3.57 6.45
N LEU A 76 -15.17 -2.74 7.15
CA LEU A 76 -14.93 -2.87 8.59
C LEU A 76 -16.24 -2.81 9.37
N MET A 77 -17.09 -1.81 9.13
CA MET A 77 -18.37 -1.69 9.83
C MET A 77 -19.28 -2.91 9.63
N ARG A 78 -19.35 -3.47 8.41
CA ARG A 78 -20.11 -4.70 8.16
C ARG A 78 -19.59 -5.89 8.96
N ARG A 79 -18.28 -5.99 9.21
CA ARG A 79 -17.69 -7.03 10.06
C ARG A 79 -18.00 -6.80 11.54
N VAL A 80 -17.97 -5.54 11.98
CA VAL A 80 -18.41 -5.14 13.33
C VAL A 80 -19.86 -5.54 13.57
N ASP A 81 -20.76 -5.28 12.61
CA ASP A 81 -22.20 -5.57 12.74
C ASP A 81 -22.50 -7.07 12.92
N VAL A 82 -21.67 -7.95 12.35
CA VAL A 82 -21.81 -9.42 12.51
C VAL A 82 -21.06 -9.98 13.72
N GLY A 83 -20.50 -9.12 14.58
CA GLY A 83 -19.83 -9.53 15.82
C GLY A 83 -18.40 -10.05 15.65
N ASP A 84 -17.71 -9.70 14.56
CA ASP A 84 -16.30 -10.06 14.38
C ASP A 84 -15.43 -9.34 15.42
N ILE A 85 -14.93 -10.09 16.40
CA ILE A 85 -14.15 -9.57 17.53
C ILE A 85 -12.88 -8.84 17.07
N GLN A 86 -12.22 -9.31 16.01
CA GLN A 86 -11.01 -8.65 15.50
C GLN A 86 -11.35 -7.31 14.85
N ALA A 87 -12.45 -7.24 14.09
CA ALA A 87 -12.94 -5.99 13.52
C ALA A 87 -13.36 -4.99 14.60
N ILE A 88 -14.05 -5.45 15.64
CA ILE A 88 -14.46 -4.63 16.80
C ILE A 88 -13.23 -4.07 17.53
N LYS A 89 -12.23 -4.92 17.76
CA LYS A 89 -10.96 -4.51 18.37
C LYS A 89 -10.26 -3.44 17.53
N LEU A 90 -10.11 -3.68 16.23
CA LEU A 90 -9.52 -2.71 15.29
C LEU A 90 -10.29 -1.37 15.29
N TYR A 91 -11.62 -1.40 15.34
CA TYR A 91 -12.42 -0.17 15.46
C TYR A 91 -12.09 0.62 16.73
N PHE A 92 -11.99 -0.04 17.89
CA PHE A 92 -11.64 0.64 19.14
C PHE A 92 -10.19 1.13 19.17
N GLU A 93 -9.25 0.39 18.57
CA GLU A 93 -7.87 0.83 18.38
C GLU A 93 -7.80 2.12 17.54
N LEU A 94 -8.48 2.15 16.40
CA LEU A 94 -8.55 3.33 15.53
C LEU A 94 -9.21 4.55 16.21
N LYS A 95 -10.12 4.31 17.17
CA LYS A 95 -10.73 5.37 17.99
C LYS A 95 -9.91 5.76 19.22
N GLY A 96 -8.74 5.15 19.43
CA GLY A 96 -7.89 5.38 20.61
C GLY A 96 -8.52 4.91 21.92
N ARG A 97 -9.53 4.04 21.85
CA ARG A 97 -10.29 3.50 23.00
C ARG A 97 -9.79 2.13 23.46
N TYR A 98 -8.87 1.54 22.71
CA TYR A 98 -8.16 0.33 23.07
C TYR A 98 -6.68 0.53 22.69
N LYS A 99 -5.78 0.31 23.65
CA LYS A 99 -4.34 0.26 23.39
C LYS A 99 -3.89 -1.13 23.75
N GLN A 100 -3.27 -1.82 22.81
CA GLN A 100 -2.63 -3.08 23.10
C GLN A 100 -1.32 -2.75 23.81
N ASP A 101 -1.29 -2.87 25.13
CA ASP A 101 -0.01 -2.82 25.84
C ASP A 101 0.82 -4.00 25.32
N ALA A 102 1.98 -3.71 24.74
CA ALA A 102 2.94 -4.69 24.29
C ALA A 102 3.63 -5.36 25.49
N VAL A 103 2.85 -5.96 26.38
CA VAL A 103 3.36 -6.72 27.53
C VAL A 103 3.22 -8.19 27.17
N GLY A 104 4.34 -8.83 26.82
CA GLY A 104 4.38 -10.30 26.73
C GLY A 104 5.24 -10.94 25.64
N ARG A 105 6.32 -10.31 25.17
CA ARG A 105 7.35 -11.06 24.39
C ARG A 105 8.69 -11.24 25.09
N ASP A 106 8.88 -10.69 26.29
CA ASP A 106 10.13 -10.80 27.06
C ASP A 106 9.91 -11.10 28.55
N ALA A 107 8.93 -11.97 28.86
CA ALA A 107 8.97 -12.67 30.15
C ALA A 107 9.81 -13.93 29.95
N GLY A 108 11.13 -13.78 30.07
CA GLY A 108 12.07 -14.90 30.09
C GLY A 108 11.58 -15.94 31.10
N VAL A 109 11.25 -17.13 30.60
CA VAL A 109 10.96 -18.29 31.44
C VAL A 109 12.26 -18.64 32.16
N GLN A 110 12.41 -18.21 33.41
CA GLN A 110 13.42 -18.78 34.29
C GLN A 110 12.92 -20.15 34.74
N ILE A 111 13.45 -21.20 34.12
CA ILE A 111 13.36 -22.54 34.69
C ILE A 111 14.25 -22.51 35.94
N VAL A 112 13.61 -22.54 37.11
CA VAL A 112 14.30 -22.80 38.37
C VAL A 112 14.46 -24.31 38.43
N ASP A 113 15.68 -24.80 38.22
CA ASP A 113 16.05 -26.17 38.57
C ASP A 113 16.07 -26.25 40.10
N ASP A 114 15.06 -26.90 40.67
CA ASP A 114 15.10 -27.36 42.07
C ASP A 114 16.03 -28.58 42.16
N ILE A 115 16.93 -28.51 43.14
CA ILE A 115 18.02 -29.42 43.53
C ILE A 115 17.58 -30.88 43.74
#